data_AF-A0A1C6C212-F1
#
_entry.id   AF-A0A1C6C212-F1
#
_cell.length_a   1.000
_cell.length_b   1.000
_cell.length_c   1.000
_cell.angle_alpha   90.00
_cell.angle_beta   90.00
_cell.angle_gamma   90.00
#
_symmetry.space_group_name_H-M   'P 1'
#
loop_
_entity.id
_entity.type
_entity.pdbx_description
1 polymer ?
#
loop_
_entity_poly.entity_id
_entity_poly.type
_entity_poly.pdbx_seq_one_letter_code
_entity_poly.pdbx_strand_id
1 'polypeptide(L)'
;MLSPNTIYGKFRVYLKVMGISHGGKGQGPRLHDLRHTFAVHVLQKWVTGGNDLTAMLPMLSAYIGHKSVSATSRYLRLTAEVYPELLSTIEEKCAFVIPEVQNEEI
;
A
#
# COMPACT_ATOMS: atom_id res chain seq x y z
N MET A 1 -15.60 19.54 -11.45
CA MET A 1 -15.00 18.65 -10.43
C MET A 1 -15.86 17.40 -10.34
N LEU A 2 -15.33 16.20 -10.61
CA LEU A 2 -16.08 14.95 -10.47
C LEU A 2 -16.25 14.63 -8.97
N SER A 3 -17.45 14.26 -8.52
CA SER A 3 -17.64 13.92 -7.11
C SER A 3 -16.95 12.59 -6.77
N PRO A 4 -16.38 12.42 -5.56
CA PRO A 4 -15.83 11.13 -5.12
C PRO A 4 -16.85 9.98 -5.23
N ASN A 5 -18.14 10.27 -5.01
CA ASN A 5 -19.23 9.31 -5.16
C ASN A 5 -19.41 8.86 -6.61
N THR A 6 -19.15 9.73 -7.59
CA THR A 6 -19.21 9.39 -9.01
C THR A 6 -18.14 8.37 -9.36
N ILE A 7 -16.91 8.56 -8.89
CA ILE A 7 -15.79 7.65 -9.15
C ILE A 7 -15.99 6.31 -8.44
N TYR A 8 -16.35 6.34 -7.15
CA TYR A 8 -16.61 5.11 -6.39
C TYR A 8 -17.80 4.33 -6.96
N GLY A 9 -18.86 5.02 -7.40
CA GLY A 9 -19.99 4.39 -8.10
C GLY A 9 -19.56 3.68 -9.38
N LYS A 10 -18.73 4.31 -10.22
CA LYS A 10 -18.18 3.67 -11.43
C LYS A 10 -17.27 2.48 -11.09
N PHE A 11 -16.44 2.60 -10.06
CA PHE A 11 -15.61 1.49 -9.58
C PHE A 11 -16.46 0.28 -9.20
N ARG A 12 -17.57 0.49 -8.48
CA ARG A 12 -18.53 -0.57 -8.13
C ARG A 12 -19.18 -1.23 -9.36
N VAL A 13 -19.47 -0.44 -10.40
CA VAL A 13 -19.97 -0.99 -11.68
C VAL A 13 -18.90 -1.88 -12.32
N TYR A 14 -17.64 -1.45 -12.36
CA TYR A 14 -16.57 -2.25 -12.95
C TYR A 14 -16.33 -3.56 -12.18
N LEU A 15 -16.31 -3.53 -10.84
CA LEU A 15 -16.22 -4.76 -10.04
C LEU A 15 -17.33 -5.76 -10.42
N LYS A 16 -18.56 -5.28 -10.55
CA LYS A 16 -19.71 -6.12 -10.94
C LYS A 16 -19.54 -6.71 -12.35
N VAL A 17 -19.10 -5.91 -13.33
CA VAL A 17 -18.86 -6.37 -14.71
C VAL A 17 -17.76 -7.44 -14.76
N MET A 18 -16.73 -7.32 -13.92
CA MET A 18 -15.63 -8.28 -13.83
C MET A 18 -15.94 -9.50 -12.95
N GLY A 19 -17.15 -9.59 -12.38
CA GLY A 19 -17.52 -10.69 -11.47
C GLY A 19 -16.84 -10.63 -10.10
N ILE A 20 -16.25 -9.50 -9.72
CA ILE A 20 -15.62 -9.32 -8.41
C ILE A 20 -16.68 -8.87 -7.41
N SER A 21 -16.93 -9.70 -6.40
CA SER A 21 -17.86 -9.36 -5.32
C SER A 21 -17.32 -8.21 -4.47
N HIS A 22 -18.18 -7.25 -4.16
CA HIS A 22 -17.87 -6.20 -3.18
C HIS A 22 -18.10 -6.66 -1.73
N GLY A 23 -18.72 -7.81 -1.47
CA GLY A 23 -18.82 -8.37 -0.11
C GLY A 23 -19.60 -7.56 0.95
N GLY A 24 -19.99 -6.31 0.68
CA GLY A 24 -20.70 -5.44 1.62
C GLY A 24 -19.84 -4.30 2.19
N LYS A 25 -20.41 -3.53 3.11
CA LYS A 25 -19.73 -2.36 3.70
C LYS A 25 -18.48 -2.83 4.47
N GLY A 26 -17.31 -2.35 4.06
CA GLY A 26 -16.03 -2.65 4.71
C GLY A 26 -15.35 -3.96 4.27
N GLN A 27 -16.05 -4.81 3.51
CA GLN A 27 -15.56 -6.16 3.14
C GLN A 27 -15.11 -6.27 1.67
N GLY A 28 -15.33 -5.22 0.89
CA GLY A 28 -15.04 -5.22 -0.54
C GLY A 28 -13.81 -4.45 -0.95
N PRO A 29 -13.33 -4.67 -2.18
CA PRO A 29 -12.33 -3.82 -2.78
C PRO A 29 -12.76 -2.36 -2.72
N ARG A 30 -11.81 -1.49 -2.37
CA ARG A 30 -11.97 -0.05 -2.26
C ARG A 30 -11.05 0.61 -3.28
N LEU A 31 -11.42 1.82 -3.69
CA LEU A 31 -10.57 2.61 -4.58
C LEU A 31 -9.19 2.91 -3.95
N HIS A 32 -9.14 3.01 -2.61
CA HIS A 32 -7.90 3.19 -1.87
C HIS A 32 -6.96 1.99 -1.98
N ASP A 33 -7.48 0.78 -2.19
CA ASP A 33 -6.65 -0.43 -2.28
C ASP A 33 -5.78 -0.39 -3.55
N LEU A 34 -6.19 0.32 -4.60
CA LEU A 34 -5.32 0.57 -5.77
C LEU A 34 -4.05 1.34 -5.40
N ARG A 35 -4.14 2.31 -4.49
CA ARG A 35 -2.98 3.03 -3.97
C ARG A 35 -2.09 2.09 -3.17
N HIS A 36 -2.67 1.22 -2.36
CA HIS A 36 -1.93 0.23 -1.59
C HIS A 36 -1.19 -0.75 -2.51
N THR A 37 -1.88 -1.33 -3.49
CA THR A 37 -1.29 -2.24 -4.48
C THR A 37 -0.17 -1.58 -5.26
N PHE A 38 -0.33 -0.32 -5.67
CA PHE A 38 0.74 0.43 -6.33
C PHE A 38 1.99 0.55 -5.43
N ALA A 39 1.82 0.97 -4.18
CA ALA A 39 2.94 1.16 -3.26
C ALA A 39 3.68 -0.16 -2.97
N VAL A 40 2.94 -1.26 -2.78
CA VAL A 40 3.51 -2.59 -2.57
C VAL A 40 4.35 -3.05 -3.77
N HIS A 41 3.85 -2.92 -5.00
CA HIS A 41 4.63 -3.30 -6.19
C HIS A 41 5.88 -2.45 -6.39
N VAL A 42 5.80 -1.15 -6.09
CA VAL A 42 6.98 -0.26 -6.16
C VAL A 42 8.04 -0.70 -5.15
N LEU A 43 7.64 -0.99 -3.91
CA LEU A 43 8.56 -1.46 -2.87
C LEU A 43 9.15 -2.83 -3.20
N GLN A 44 8.32 -3.78 -3.64
CA GLN A 44 8.79 -5.10 -4.10
C GLN A 44 9.87 -4.93 -5.18
N LYS A 45 9.64 -4.06 -6.16
CA LYS A 45 10.62 -3.79 -7.23
C LYS A 45 11.93 -3.20 -6.69
N TRP A 46 11.85 -2.29 -5.72
CA TRP A 46 13.04 -1.67 -5.13
C TRP A 46 13.82 -2.63 -4.23
N VAL A 47 13.13 -3.46 -3.46
CA VAL A 47 13.76 -4.50 -2.64
C VAL A 47 14.49 -5.50 -3.53
N THR A 48 13.80 -6.04 -4.54
CA THR A 48 14.38 -7.02 -5.48
C THR A 48 15.49 -6.42 -6.35
N GLY A 49 15.41 -5.13 -6.67
CA GLY A 49 16.46 -4.39 -7.38
C GLY A 49 17.66 -3.98 -6.51
N GLY A 50 17.61 -4.22 -5.20
CA GLY A 50 18.68 -3.85 -4.28
C GLY A 50 18.79 -2.36 -3.96
N ASN A 51 17.79 -1.56 -4.33
CA ASN A 51 17.76 -0.11 -4.13
C ASN A 51 17.82 0.29 -2.64
N ASP A 52 18.26 1.53 -2.39
CA ASP A 52 18.26 2.11 -1.05
C ASP A 52 16.85 2.60 -0.65
N LEU A 53 16.14 1.75 0.10
CA LEU A 53 14.78 2.04 0.56
C LEU A 53 14.70 3.29 1.45
N THR A 54 15.78 3.66 2.11
CA THR A 54 15.81 4.75 3.08
C THR A 54 15.70 6.11 2.37
N ALA A 55 16.32 6.22 1.19
CA ALA A 55 16.16 7.35 0.29
C ALA A 55 14.85 7.29 -0.52
N MET A 56 14.39 6.09 -0.89
CA MET A 56 13.22 5.95 -1.77
C MET A 56 11.86 6.05 -1.06
N LEU A 57 11.78 5.69 0.22
CA LEU A 57 10.53 5.78 1.00
C LEU A 57 9.98 7.22 1.12
N PRO A 58 10.80 8.25 1.41
CA PRO A 58 10.34 9.64 1.36
C PRO A 58 9.83 10.04 -0.02
N MET A 59 10.47 9.58 -1.11
CA MET A 59 10.02 9.86 -2.47
C MET A 59 8.67 9.20 -2.76
N LEU A 60 8.49 7.93 -2.38
CA LEU A 60 7.22 7.23 -2.52
C LEU A 60 6.13 7.92 -1.71
N SER A 61 6.43 8.34 -0.48
CA SER A 61 5.53 9.07 0.40
C SER A 61 5.04 10.37 -0.24
N ALA A 62 5.95 11.16 -0.83
CA ALA A 62 5.61 12.38 -1.55
C ALA A 62 4.76 12.07 -2.80
N TYR A 63 5.12 11.04 -3.57
CA TYR A 63 4.43 10.66 -4.81
C TYR A 63 2.97 10.28 -4.57
N ILE A 64 2.69 9.48 -3.54
CA ILE A 64 1.32 9.03 -3.23
C ILE A 64 0.53 10.04 -2.37
N GLY A 65 1.15 11.16 -2.00
CA GLY A 65 0.53 12.25 -1.24
C GLY A 65 0.35 11.95 0.25
N HIS A 66 1.22 11.12 0.84
CA HIS A 66 1.21 10.86 2.27
C HIS A 66 1.82 12.03 3.06
N LYS A 67 1.11 12.47 4.11
CA LYS A 67 1.56 13.53 5.01
C LYS A 67 2.77 13.13 5.87
N SER A 68 3.03 11.83 6.04
CA SER A 68 4.15 11.33 6.82
C SER A 68 4.74 10.07 6.19
N VAL A 69 6.06 9.89 6.35
CA VAL A 69 6.79 8.68 5.92
C VAL A 69 6.32 7.45 6.69
N SER A 70 5.83 7.62 7.93
CA SER A 70 5.26 6.54 8.74
C SER A 70 4.02 5.90 8.08
N ALA A 71 3.16 6.69 7.43
CA ALA A 71 2.05 6.14 6.65
C ALA A 71 2.54 5.28 5.46
N THR A 72 3.75 5.55 4.98
CA THR A 72 4.40 4.81 3.89
C THR A 72 5.18 3.60 4.41
N SER A 73 5.70 3.62 5.64
CA SER A 73 6.37 2.44 6.25
C SER A 73 5.39 1.28 6.48
N ARG A 74 4.08 1.54 6.62
CA ARG A 74 3.03 0.50 6.59
C ARG A 74 3.10 -0.35 5.32
N TYR A 75 3.54 0.20 4.19
CA TYR A 75 3.68 -0.57 2.96
C TYR A 75 4.84 -1.56 2.98
N LEU A 76 5.88 -1.34 3.78
CA LEU A 76 6.96 -2.33 3.92
C LEU A 76 6.42 -3.61 4.55
N ARG A 77 5.60 -3.49 5.61
CA ARG A 77 4.90 -4.62 6.23
C ARG A 77 3.94 -5.30 5.25
N LEU A 78 3.08 -4.53 4.57
CA LEU A 78 2.19 -5.09 3.54
C LEU A 78 2.97 -5.79 2.41
N THR A 79 4.15 -5.27 2.04
CA THR A 79 5.00 -5.90 1.02
C THR A 79 5.56 -7.21 1.54
N ALA A 80 6.03 -7.26 2.79
CA ALA A 80 6.49 -8.47 3.45
C ALA A 80 5.38 -9.53 3.63
N GLU A 81 4.14 -9.12 3.93
CA GLU A 81 2.99 -10.01 4.01
C GLU A 81 2.64 -10.65 2.67
N VAL A 82 2.78 -9.89 1.57
CA VAL A 82 2.48 -10.36 0.21
C VAL A 82 3.67 -11.12 -0.42
N TYR A 83 4.90 -10.76 -0.06
CA TYR A 83 6.15 -11.31 -0.57
C TYR A 83 7.06 -11.73 0.59
N PRO A 84 6.77 -12.86 1.25
CA PRO A 84 7.48 -13.30 2.46
C PRO A 84 8.99 -13.49 2.25
N GLU A 85 9.42 -13.81 1.03
CA GLU A 85 10.83 -13.95 0.67
C GLU A 85 11.62 -12.65 0.79
N LEU A 86 10.94 -11.50 0.81
CA LEU A 86 11.54 -10.19 0.94
C LEU A 86 11.72 -9.75 2.40
N LEU A 87 11.19 -10.50 3.37
CA LEU A 87 11.25 -10.16 4.81
C LEU A 87 12.68 -9.91 5.28
N SER A 88 13.60 -10.84 5.01
CA SER A 88 15.00 -10.71 5.45
C SER A 88 15.66 -9.46 4.89
N THR A 89 15.43 -9.16 3.62
CA THR A 89 16.01 -7.97 2.97
C THR A 89 15.42 -6.68 3.51
N ILE A 90 14.11 -6.67 3.80
CA ILE A 90 13.43 -5.51 4.39
C ILE A 90 13.90 -5.31 5.84
N GLU A 91 14.00 -6.36 6.65
CA GLU A 91 14.48 -6.27 8.02
C GLU A 91 15.93 -5.75 8.07
N GLU A 92 16.84 -6.32 7.27
CA GLU A 92 18.23 -5.87 7.20
C GLU A 92 18.36 -4.40 6.77
N LYS A 93 17.61 -3.98 5.75
CA LYS A 93 17.75 -2.64 5.16
C LYS A 93 16.87 -1.57 5.80
N CYS A 94 15.85 -1.96 6.55
CA CYS A 94 14.84 -1.04 7.11
C CYS A 94 14.60 -1.21 8.61
N ALA A 95 15.39 -2.01 9.34
CA ALA A 95 15.29 -2.18 10.80
C ALA A 95 15.16 -0.84 11.57
N PHE A 96 15.79 0.23 11.08
CA PHE A 96 15.75 1.55 11.72
C PHE A 96 14.57 2.44 11.29
N VAL A 97 13.89 2.11 10.19
CA VAL A 97 12.78 2.90 9.61
C VAL A 97 11.42 2.38 10.08
N ILE A 98 11.36 1.14 10.56
CA ILE A 98 10.14 0.46 10.97
C ILE A 98 10.01 0.50 12.51
N PRO A 99 9.35 1.51 13.10
CA PRO A 99 8.94 1.40 14.50
C PRO A 99 7.90 0.27 14.65
N GLU A 100 7.89 -0.37 15.82
CA GLU A 100 6.80 -1.25 16.24
C GLU A 100 5.46 -0.50 16.14
N VAL A 101 4.46 -1.15 15.55
CA VAL A 101 3.11 -0.56 15.45
C VAL A 101 2.44 -0.76 16.79
N GLN A 102 2.10 0.33 17.47
CA GLN A 102 1.05 0.27 18.47
C GLN A 102 -0.26 -0.07 17.74
N ASN A 103 -0.88 -1.18 18.11
CA ASN A 103 -2.15 -1.61 17.55
C ASN A 103 -3.22 -0.55 17.83
N GLU A 104 -3.41 0.39 16.90
CA GLU A 104 -4.64 1.17 16.83
C GLU A 104 -5.66 0.32 16.08
N GLU A 105 -6.33 -0.56 16.84
CA GLU A 105 -7.61 -1.12 16.44
C GLU A 105 -8.59 0.05 16.25
N ILE A 106 -9.15 0.17 15.04
CA ILE A 106 -10.25 1.09 14.69
C ILE A 106 -11.55 0.30 14.70
#